data_AF-D0LQS8-F1
#
_entry.id   AF-D0LQS8-F1
#
_cell.length_a   1.000
_cell.length_b   1.000
_cell.length_c   1.000
_cell.angle_alpha   90.00
_cell.angle_beta   90.00
_cell.angle_gamma   90.00
#
_symmetry.space_group_name_H-M   'P 1'
#
loop_
_entity.id
_entity.type
_entity.pdbx_description
1 polymer ?
#
loop_
_entity_poly.entity_id
_entity_poly.type
_entity_poly.pdbx_seq_one_letter_code
_entity_poly.pdbx_strand_id
1 'polypeptide(L)'
;MAVVWHGKFGGDLSANVTLQGERAKNKWEHVTTSSAVDSDGNAGPRSQELNATLKGKRYSRYRLVIEPSAPKPDDRYRKTTKLIRVRPDEAAASVKVSLAVNRWNLANVDDAWEARDIDPAKAGDTVHTKLFGRPIEVNRLVVPRVERTQALFDAQPSEMQSEIRDSIAIMGGYARRTTSTGAFSNHSTGCAIDLNYHLDTRQNHHFHKNAELPHLDFVEEVVRSDPEHATFRIYRDKGQAQLEASKVFNERFPFYVADLLELDTSPAFDDDPSWADIATPHWYLQQLHAALIAMDGEQVLARLELADVKRAMEQTQDADKRARLARVVEFWSYSKAWIEGRAVRDRLEKQDKTLVGMIPIHESLLQIFLDAGWEWGGDWNRVKDYMHFEDTSALQGIQKSAGHQSP
;
A
#
# COMPACT_ATOMS: atom_id res chain seq x y z
N MET A 1 -16.82 -18.22 -37.22
CA MET A 1 -16.85 -17.21 -36.12
C MET A 1 -15.46 -16.59 -36.03
N ALA A 2 -15.37 -15.28 -35.84
CA ALA A 2 -14.11 -14.60 -35.55
C ALA A 2 -14.01 -14.26 -34.06
N VAL A 3 -12.89 -14.58 -33.42
CA VAL A 3 -12.54 -14.14 -32.07
C VAL A 3 -11.40 -13.15 -32.22
N VAL A 4 -11.66 -11.89 -31.89
CA VAL A 4 -10.64 -10.84 -31.87
C VAL A 4 -10.11 -10.75 -30.46
N TRP A 5 -8.80 -10.88 -30.31
CA TRP A 5 -8.13 -10.66 -29.04
C TRP A 5 -7.22 -9.44 -29.15
N HIS A 6 -7.22 -8.65 -28.08
CA HIS A 6 -6.32 -7.54 -27.84
C HIS A 6 -5.55 -7.82 -26.55
N GLY A 7 -4.23 -7.75 -26.58
CA GLY A 7 -3.36 -7.93 -25.43
C GLY A 7 -2.28 -6.87 -25.31
N LYS A 8 -1.83 -6.63 -24.08
CA LYS A 8 -0.69 -5.76 -23.78
C LYS A 8 0.33 -6.56 -22.96
N PHE A 9 1.58 -6.54 -23.40
CA PHE A 9 2.74 -7.13 -22.72
C PHE A 9 3.60 -6.04 -22.08
N GLY A 10 4.72 -6.45 -21.50
CA GLY A 10 5.77 -5.61 -20.97
C GLY A 10 7.08 -6.09 -21.59
N GLY A 11 7.38 -5.60 -22.80
CA GLY A 11 8.59 -5.92 -23.58
C GLY A 11 8.60 -7.31 -24.25
N ASP A 12 9.30 -7.40 -25.38
CA ASP A 12 9.81 -8.58 -26.12
C ASP A 12 9.06 -9.91 -25.96
N LEU A 13 7.74 -9.88 -26.14
CA LEU A 13 6.93 -11.07 -25.99
C LEU A 13 6.12 -11.34 -27.24
N SER A 14 6.55 -12.36 -27.98
CA SER A 14 5.62 -13.11 -28.81
C SER A 14 4.78 -14.03 -27.94
N ALA A 15 3.59 -14.41 -28.38
CA ALA A 15 2.77 -15.40 -27.70
C ALA A 15 2.04 -16.30 -28.68
N ASN A 16 1.92 -17.56 -28.32
CA ASN A 16 0.99 -18.48 -28.94
C ASN A 16 -0.40 -18.25 -28.34
N VAL A 17 -1.35 -17.95 -29.21
CA VAL A 17 -2.75 -17.73 -28.86
C VAL A 17 -3.56 -18.87 -29.46
N THR A 18 -3.99 -19.78 -28.59
CA THR A 18 -4.78 -20.96 -28.96
C THR A 18 -6.25 -20.74 -28.62
N LEU A 19 -7.11 -20.87 -29.62
CA LEU A 19 -8.55 -20.87 -29.45
C LEU A 19 -9.05 -22.31 -29.34
N GLN A 20 -9.85 -22.59 -28.31
CA GLN A 20 -10.49 -23.88 -28.11
C GLN A 20 -12.00 -23.72 -27.97
N GLY A 21 -12.78 -24.59 -28.61
CA GLY A 21 -14.24 -24.60 -28.55
C GLY A 21 -14.76 -25.63 -27.55
N GLU A 22 -15.79 -25.31 -26.78
CA GLU A 22 -16.42 -26.28 -25.87
C GLU A 22 -17.34 -27.22 -26.66
N ARG A 23 -16.94 -28.49 -26.81
CA ARG A 23 -17.75 -29.51 -27.50
C ARG A 23 -18.81 -30.14 -26.57
N ALA A 24 -18.47 -30.25 -25.29
CA ALA A 24 -19.35 -30.69 -24.22
C ALA A 24 -18.88 -30.04 -22.92
N LYS A 25 -19.67 -30.11 -21.83
CA LYS A 25 -19.36 -29.45 -20.55
C LYS A 25 -17.90 -29.71 -20.12
N ASN A 26 -17.10 -28.65 -20.08
CA ASN A 26 -15.66 -28.63 -19.77
C ASN A 26 -14.76 -29.51 -20.65
N LYS A 27 -15.26 -29.99 -21.79
CA LYS A 27 -14.50 -30.69 -22.84
C LYS A 27 -14.20 -29.73 -23.98
N TRP A 28 -12.95 -29.36 -24.10
CA TRP A 28 -12.46 -28.35 -25.04
C TRP A 28 -11.76 -29.03 -26.21
N GLU A 29 -12.09 -28.62 -27.44
CA GLU A 29 -11.38 -29.04 -28.63
C GLU A 29 -10.60 -27.88 -29.25
N HIS A 30 -9.41 -28.17 -29.77
CA HIS A 30 -8.59 -27.19 -30.47
C HIS A 30 -9.32 -26.69 -31.71
N VAL A 31 -9.36 -25.37 -31.90
CA VAL A 31 -9.96 -24.74 -33.09
C VAL A 31 -8.88 -24.18 -34.00
N THR A 32 -8.01 -23.35 -33.46
CA THR A 32 -6.90 -22.74 -34.20
C THR A 32 -5.84 -22.23 -33.23
N THR A 33 -4.62 -21.99 -33.72
CA THR A 33 -3.56 -21.27 -33.01
C THR A 33 -2.95 -20.25 -33.94
N SER A 34 -2.67 -19.07 -33.42
CA SER A 34 -1.88 -18.03 -34.08
C SER A 34 -0.74 -17.61 -33.17
N SER A 35 0.34 -17.12 -33.74
CA SER A 35 1.34 -16.35 -33.01
C SER A 35 0.95 -14.87 -33.06
N ALA A 36 1.06 -14.19 -31.92
CA ALA A 36 1.11 -12.74 -31.84
C ALA A 36 2.56 -12.35 -31.60
N VAL A 37 3.12 -11.43 -32.39
CA VAL A 37 4.53 -11.03 -32.32
C VAL A 37 4.58 -9.54 -32.07
N ASP A 38 5.38 -9.13 -31.09
CA ASP A 38 5.71 -7.71 -30.90
C ASP A 38 6.79 -7.29 -31.91
N SER A 39 6.50 -6.26 -32.69
CA SER A 39 7.29 -5.91 -33.88
C SER A 39 8.47 -4.98 -33.60
N ASP A 40 8.48 -4.30 -32.46
CA ASP A 40 9.45 -3.23 -32.17
C ASP A 40 10.57 -3.63 -31.21
N GLY A 41 10.52 -4.82 -30.59
CA GLY A 41 11.64 -5.39 -29.86
C GLY A 41 12.15 -4.55 -28.67
N ASN A 42 11.32 -3.66 -28.12
CA ASN A 42 11.75 -2.71 -27.10
C ASN A 42 10.91 -2.84 -25.81
N ALA A 43 11.57 -3.18 -24.70
CA ALA A 43 10.94 -3.22 -23.38
C ALA A 43 10.67 -1.82 -22.81
N GLY A 44 9.45 -1.57 -22.31
CA GLY A 44 9.13 -0.36 -21.55
C GLY A 44 7.68 0.15 -21.67
N PRO A 45 7.38 1.38 -21.20
CA PRO A 45 6.05 2.01 -21.26
C PRO A 45 5.45 2.16 -22.66
N ARG A 46 6.25 1.85 -23.71
CA ARG A 46 5.93 1.98 -25.13
C ARG A 46 5.51 0.66 -25.80
N SER A 47 5.37 -0.46 -25.07
CA SER A 47 4.93 -1.75 -25.64
C SER A 47 3.64 -1.60 -26.45
N GLN A 48 3.62 -2.07 -27.72
CA GLN A 48 2.44 -2.01 -28.58
C GLN A 48 1.32 -2.96 -28.10
N GLU A 49 0.07 -2.62 -28.42
CA GLU A 49 -1.05 -3.56 -28.27
C GLU A 49 -0.92 -4.68 -29.30
N LEU A 50 -0.78 -5.92 -28.84
CA LEU A 50 -0.79 -7.08 -29.72
C LEU A 50 -2.23 -7.48 -30.03
N ASN A 51 -2.50 -7.69 -31.31
CA ASN A 51 -3.83 -8.03 -31.80
C ASN A 51 -3.76 -9.31 -32.63
N ALA A 52 -4.70 -10.22 -32.41
CA ALA A 52 -4.88 -11.37 -33.29
C ALA A 52 -6.37 -11.62 -33.54
N THR A 53 -6.70 -11.93 -34.78
CA THR A 53 -8.03 -12.37 -35.18
C THR A 53 -7.99 -13.85 -35.49
N LEU A 54 -8.63 -14.66 -34.64
CA LEU A 54 -8.70 -16.11 -34.77
C LEU A 54 -10.03 -16.47 -35.42
N LYS A 55 -9.98 -17.17 -36.56
CA LYS A 55 -11.17 -17.64 -37.26
C LYS A 55 -11.32 -19.14 -37.10
N GLY A 56 -12.54 -19.62 -36.88
CA GLY A 56 -12.81 -21.05 -36.78
C GLY A 56 -14.28 -21.42 -36.69
N LYS A 57 -14.51 -22.73 -36.46
CA LYS A 57 -15.84 -23.32 -36.25
C LYS A 57 -16.56 -22.66 -35.07
N ARG A 58 -17.89 -22.54 -35.16
CA ARG A 58 -18.75 -21.88 -34.16
C ARG A 58 -19.00 -22.80 -32.95
N TYR A 59 -18.86 -22.24 -31.75
CA TYR A 59 -19.23 -22.84 -30.46
C TYR A 59 -19.97 -21.81 -29.61
N SER A 60 -20.78 -22.27 -28.65
CA SER A 60 -21.43 -21.40 -27.66
C SER A 60 -20.45 -20.84 -26.62
N ARG A 61 -19.34 -21.54 -26.40
CA ARG A 61 -18.26 -21.15 -25.48
C ARG A 61 -16.91 -21.48 -26.07
N TYR A 62 -15.97 -20.56 -25.86
CA TYR A 62 -14.57 -20.73 -26.19
C TYR A 62 -13.68 -20.55 -24.96
N ARG A 63 -12.53 -21.22 -25.00
CA ARG A 63 -11.40 -21.01 -24.10
C ARG A 63 -10.26 -20.46 -24.94
N LEU A 64 -9.88 -19.22 -24.68
CA LEU A 64 -8.68 -18.61 -25.21
C LEU A 64 -7.53 -18.93 -24.26
N VAL A 65 -6.51 -19.59 -24.78
CA VAL A 65 -5.28 -19.93 -24.08
C VAL A 65 -4.16 -19.08 -24.66
N ILE A 66 -3.52 -18.28 -23.81
CA ILE A 66 -2.44 -17.39 -24.21
C ILE A 66 -1.17 -17.84 -23.48
N GLU A 67 -0.19 -18.26 -24.26
CA GLU A 67 1.10 -18.76 -23.80
C GLU A 67 2.21 -17.90 -24.40
N PRO A 68 2.89 -17.06 -23.59
CA PRO A 68 4.04 -16.31 -24.07
C PRO A 68 5.13 -17.25 -24.59
N SER A 69 5.69 -16.92 -25.75
CA SER A 69 6.82 -17.61 -26.35
C SER A 69 8.10 -17.13 -25.64
N ALA A 70 8.90 -18.05 -25.13
CA ALA A 70 10.12 -17.72 -24.38
C ALA A 70 11.31 -17.47 -25.33
N PRO A 71 11.89 -16.25 -25.38
CA PRO A 71 13.09 -15.98 -26.16
C PRO A 71 14.39 -16.46 -25.47
N LYS A 72 14.43 -16.69 -24.14
CA LYS A 72 15.62 -17.18 -23.41
C LYS A 72 15.34 -18.45 -22.58
N PRO A 73 16.33 -19.36 -22.38
CA PRO A 73 16.16 -20.66 -21.72
C PRO A 73 15.52 -20.63 -20.32
N ASP A 74 15.72 -19.56 -19.56
CA ASP A 74 15.25 -19.46 -18.17
C ASP A 74 13.98 -18.63 -18.00
N ASP A 75 13.43 -18.05 -19.06
CA ASP A 75 12.21 -17.25 -18.94
C ASP A 75 11.04 -18.12 -18.47
N ARG A 76 10.37 -17.71 -17.38
CA ARG A 76 9.11 -18.32 -16.93
C ARG A 76 7.96 -17.35 -17.16
N TYR A 77 6.85 -17.83 -17.73
CA TYR A 77 5.66 -17.03 -17.95
C TYR A 77 4.41 -17.72 -17.40
N ARG A 78 3.46 -16.92 -16.90
CA ARG A 78 2.16 -17.47 -16.47
C ARG A 78 1.24 -17.64 -17.68
N LYS A 79 0.93 -18.89 -18.00
CA LYS A 79 -0.15 -19.24 -18.94
C LYS A 79 -1.46 -18.58 -18.52
N THR A 80 -2.05 -17.79 -19.41
CA THR A 80 -3.31 -17.10 -19.16
C THR A 80 -4.44 -17.79 -19.89
N THR A 81 -5.55 -18.03 -19.20
CA THR A 81 -6.75 -18.65 -19.78
C THR A 81 -7.95 -17.73 -19.59
N LYS A 82 -8.70 -17.48 -20.66
CA LYS A 82 -9.93 -16.69 -20.64
C LYS A 82 -11.08 -17.45 -21.29
N LEU A 83 -12.23 -17.42 -20.63
CA LEU A 83 -13.46 -18.00 -21.15
C LEU A 83 -14.26 -16.92 -21.87
N ILE A 84 -14.70 -17.23 -23.08
CA ILE A 84 -15.48 -16.35 -23.93
C ILE A 84 -16.82 -17.03 -24.18
N ARG A 85 -17.92 -16.34 -23.87
CA ARG A 85 -19.28 -16.78 -24.23
C ARG A 85 -19.67 -16.07 -25.51
N VAL A 86 -20.26 -16.81 -26.43
CA VAL A 86 -20.70 -16.28 -27.73
C VAL A 86 -22.21 -16.38 -27.78
N ARG A 87 -22.87 -15.24 -27.98
CA ARG A 87 -24.34 -15.23 -28.14
C ARG A 87 -24.72 -15.82 -29.51
N PRO A 88 -25.92 -16.41 -29.68
CA PRO A 88 -26.32 -17.04 -30.94
C PRO A 88 -26.29 -16.10 -32.16
N ASP A 89 -26.51 -14.80 -31.95
CA ASP A 89 -26.61 -13.73 -32.93
C ASP A 89 -25.28 -13.02 -33.24
N GLU A 90 -24.24 -13.18 -32.40
CA GLU A 90 -22.95 -12.52 -32.61
C GLU A 90 -22.16 -13.17 -33.76
N ALA A 91 -21.70 -12.37 -34.73
CA ALA A 91 -20.84 -12.81 -35.84
C ALA A 91 -19.34 -12.84 -35.48
N ALA A 92 -18.95 -12.09 -34.44
CA ALA A 92 -17.61 -12.05 -33.85
C ALA A 92 -17.68 -11.77 -32.34
N ALA A 93 -16.69 -12.22 -31.60
CA ALA A 93 -16.54 -11.95 -30.16
C ALA A 93 -15.17 -11.30 -29.92
N SER A 94 -15.14 -10.21 -29.17
CA SER A 94 -13.90 -9.52 -28.82
C SER A 94 -13.55 -9.78 -27.35
N VAL A 95 -12.27 -9.99 -27.08
CA VAL A 95 -11.75 -10.14 -25.72
C VAL A 95 -10.50 -9.28 -25.54
N LYS A 96 -10.51 -8.44 -24.51
CA LYS A 96 -9.33 -7.69 -24.07
C LYS A 96 -8.70 -8.41 -22.89
N VAL A 97 -7.40 -8.69 -22.97
CA VAL A 97 -6.68 -9.42 -21.93
C VAL A 97 -5.37 -8.72 -21.61
N SER A 98 -5.25 -8.20 -20.39
CA SER A 98 -3.95 -7.82 -19.85
C SER A 98 -3.19 -9.07 -19.45
N LEU A 99 -1.96 -9.20 -19.94
CA LEU A 99 -1.10 -10.34 -19.61
C LEU A 99 -0.14 -9.91 -18.52
N ALA A 100 -0.04 -10.72 -17.46
CA ALA A 100 0.93 -10.49 -16.41
C ALA A 100 2.30 -10.92 -16.92
N VAL A 101 3.21 -9.96 -17.08
CA VAL A 101 4.58 -10.19 -17.55
C VAL A 101 5.43 -10.59 -16.35
N ASN A 102 5.14 -11.76 -15.79
CA ASN A 102 5.95 -12.29 -14.71
C ASN A 102 7.17 -13.00 -15.31
N ARG A 103 8.04 -12.28 -16.02
CA ARG A 103 9.34 -12.81 -16.47
C ARG A 103 10.24 -13.00 -15.25
N TRP A 104 10.05 -14.11 -14.54
CA TRP A 104 10.87 -14.50 -13.40
C TRP A 104 12.10 -15.25 -13.92
N ASN A 105 13.13 -14.52 -14.34
CA ASN A 105 14.47 -15.09 -14.44
C ASN A 105 15.54 -14.11 -14.01
N LEU A 106 16.67 -14.68 -13.58
CA LEU A 106 17.86 -13.99 -13.09
C LEU A 106 18.29 -12.86 -14.04
N ALA A 107 18.30 -13.16 -15.34
CA ALA A 107 18.69 -12.22 -16.39
C ALA A 107 17.80 -10.99 -16.46
N ASN A 108 16.48 -11.11 -16.23
CA ASN A 108 15.59 -9.94 -16.21
C ASN A 108 15.84 -9.03 -15.00
N VAL A 109 16.24 -9.61 -13.85
CA VAL A 109 16.59 -8.81 -12.67
C VAL A 109 17.88 -8.04 -12.92
N ASP A 110 18.89 -8.75 -13.44
CA ASP A 110 20.18 -8.14 -13.77
C ASP A 110 20.01 -7.08 -14.88
N ASP A 111 19.32 -7.38 -15.99
CA ASP A 111 19.00 -6.42 -17.07
C ASP A 111 18.28 -5.16 -16.53
N ALA A 112 17.32 -5.33 -15.61
CA ALA A 112 16.56 -4.21 -15.01
C ALA A 112 17.39 -3.34 -14.05
N TRP A 113 18.39 -3.94 -13.38
CA TRP A 113 19.38 -3.24 -12.58
C TRP A 113 20.37 -2.49 -13.46
N GLU A 114 20.89 -3.14 -14.50
CA GLU A 114 21.84 -2.52 -15.42
C GLU A 114 21.25 -1.30 -16.13
N ALA A 115 19.97 -1.36 -16.51
CA ALA A 115 19.23 -0.24 -17.10
C ALA A 115 19.08 0.97 -16.15
N ARG A 116 19.46 0.83 -14.87
CA ARG A 116 19.48 1.88 -13.84
C ARG A 116 20.88 2.17 -13.32
N ASP A 117 21.90 1.78 -14.07
CA ASP A 117 23.30 1.92 -13.67
C ASP A 117 23.60 1.22 -12.34
N ILE A 118 22.90 0.14 -12.01
CA ILE A 118 23.19 -0.71 -10.85
C ILE A 118 24.06 -1.88 -11.32
N ASP A 119 25.09 -2.20 -10.55
CA ASP A 119 25.98 -3.34 -10.77
C ASP A 119 25.29 -4.63 -10.26
N PRO A 120 24.94 -5.58 -11.14
CA PRO A 120 24.25 -6.80 -10.72
C PRO A 120 25.04 -7.68 -9.76
N ALA A 121 26.37 -7.67 -9.85
CA ALA A 121 27.21 -8.47 -8.96
C ALA A 121 27.18 -7.90 -7.54
N LYS A 122 27.21 -6.57 -7.39
CA LYS A 122 27.09 -5.91 -6.09
C LYS A 122 25.67 -5.99 -5.54
N ALA A 123 24.66 -5.76 -6.37
CA ALA A 123 23.25 -5.84 -5.97
C ALA A 123 22.83 -7.27 -5.57
N GLY A 124 23.42 -8.28 -6.22
CA GLY A 124 23.18 -9.69 -5.94
C GLY A 124 23.96 -10.27 -4.76
N ASP A 125 24.86 -9.52 -4.12
CA ASP A 125 25.58 -9.96 -2.91
C ASP A 125 24.69 -9.79 -1.67
N THR A 126 23.82 -10.77 -1.45
CA THR A 126 22.82 -10.76 -0.38
C THR A 126 23.19 -11.73 0.73
N VAL A 127 22.73 -11.43 1.94
CA VAL A 127 22.94 -12.26 3.12
C VAL A 127 21.64 -12.43 3.90
N HIS A 128 21.46 -13.60 4.49
CA HIS A 128 20.40 -13.85 5.47
C HIS A 128 20.89 -13.43 6.87
N THR A 129 20.11 -12.60 7.54
CA THR A 129 20.37 -12.15 8.91
C THR A 129 19.05 -12.03 9.70
N LYS A 130 19.11 -11.49 10.92
CA LYS A 130 17.95 -11.20 11.75
C LYS A 130 17.88 -9.73 12.14
N LEU A 131 16.67 -9.23 12.27
CA LEU A 131 16.37 -7.93 12.86
C LEU A 131 15.09 -8.08 13.71
N PHE A 132 15.11 -7.59 14.95
CA PHE A 132 14.04 -7.79 15.94
C PHE A 132 13.64 -9.26 16.13
N GLY A 133 14.62 -10.17 15.99
CA GLY A 133 14.42 -11.62 16.08
C GLY A 133 13.81 -12.30 14.85
N ARG A 134 13.47 -11.54 13.79
CA ARG A 134 12.87 -12.07 12.56
C ARG A 134 13.90 -12.21 11.44
N PRO A 135 13.81 -13.27 10.61
CA PRO A 135 14.72 -13.45 9.48
C PRO A 135 14.44 -12.42 8.37
N ILE A 136 15.50 -11.83 7.84
CA ILE A 136 15.47 -10.94 6.68
C ILE A 136 16.58 -11.32 5.69
N GLU A 137 16.39 -10.96 4.42
CA GLU A 137 17.44 -11.03 3.40
C GLU A 137 17.75 -9.61 2.92
N VAL A 138 19.02 -9.21 3.03
CA VAL A 138 19.47 -7.85 2.69
C VAL A 138 20.77 -7.89 1.91
N ASN A 139 21.13 -6.80 1.26
CA ASN A 139 22.44 -6.64 0.65
C ASN A 139 23.54 -6.67 1.73
N ARG A 140 24.72 -7.21 1.43
CA ARG A 140 25.85 -7.23 2.36
C ARG A 140 26.24 -5.83 2.84
N LEU A 141 26.12 -4.81 2.00
CA LEU A 141 26.42 -3.42 2.36
C LEU A 141 25.49 -2.84 3.43
N VAL A 142 24.32 -3.44 3.63
CA VAL A 142 23.28 -2.99 4.59
C VAL A 142 23.48 -3.61 5.98
N VAL A 143 24.29 -4.66 6.09
CA VAL A 143 24.53 -5.38 7.35
C VAL A 143 24.96 -4.45 8.50
N PRO A 144 25.92 -3.52 8.32
CA PRO A 144 26.29 -2.60 9.40
C PRO A 144 25.13 -1.74 9.89
N ARG A 145 24.20 -1.38 8.99
CA ARG A 145 23.01 -0.61 9.35
C ARG A 145 22.01 -1.45 10.13
N VAL A 146 21.79 -2.71 9.72
CA VAL A 146 20.97 -3.68 10.47
C VAL A 146 21.53 -3.91 11.87
N GLU A 147 22.84 -4.11 12.01
CA GLU A 147 23.50 -4.29 13.31
C GLU A 147 23.32 -3.07 14.21
N ARG A 148 23.46 -1.87 13.66
CA ARG A 148 23.20 -0.62 14.40
C ARG A 148 21.74 -0.50 14.84
N THR A 149 20.79 -0.82 13.97
CA THR A 149 19.35 -0.84 14.31
C THR A 149 19.06 -1.84 15.43
N GLN A 150 19.64 -3.04 15.36
CA GLN A 150 19.49 -4.06 16.40
C GLN A 150 20.08 -3.59 17.73
N ALA A 151 21.27 -2.96 17.72
CA ALA A 151 21.89 -2.43 18.93
C ALA A 151 21.06 -1.32 19.61
N LEU A 152 20.46 -0.42 18.83
CA LEU A 152 19.57 0.63 19.34
C LEU A 152 18.28 0.06 19.93
N PHE A 153 17.77 -1.03 19.36
CA PHE A 153 16.63 -1.77 19.90
C PHE A 153 16.98 -2.53 21.19
N ASP A 154 18.12 -3.21 21.22
CA ASP A 154 18.57 -3.97 22.39
C ASP A 154 18.84 -3.06 23.60
N ALA A 155 19.14 -1.77 23.35
CA ALA A 155 19.28 -0.74 24.38
C ALA A 155 17.96 -0.26 24.98
N GLN A 156 16.80 -0.58 24.39
CA GLN A 156 15.50 -0.18 24.93
C GLN A 156 15.12 -1.03 26.17
N PRO A 157 14.29 -0.51 27.09
CA PRO A 157 13.70 -1.30 28.17
C PRO A 157 12.97 -2.54 27.65
N SER A 158 12.99 -3.64 28.40
CA SER A 158 12.41 -4.92 27.94
C SER A 158 10.92 -4.86 27.61
N GLU A 159 10.16 -4.02 28.30
CA GLU A 159 8.74 -3.74 28.02
C GLU A 159 8.58 -3.10 26.64
N MET A 160 9.30 -2.01 26.37
CA MET A 160 9.31 -1.34 25.06
C MET A 160 9.80 -2.26 23.94
N GLN A 161 10.77 -3.13 24.21
CA GLN A 161 11.18 -4.14 23.24
C GLN A 161 10.04 -5.10 22.88
N SER A 162 9.19 -5.45 23.85
CA SER A 162 7.99 -6.28 23.61
C SER A 162 6.99 -5.52 22.76
N GLU A 163 6.64 -4.30 23.14
CA GLU A 163 5.69 -3.45 22.41
C GLU A 163 6.12 -3.21 20.96
N ILE A 164 7.41 -2.95 20.74
CA ILE A 164 7.98 -2.82 19.40
C ILE A 164 7.78 -4.13 18.60
N ARG A 165 8.12 -5.30 19.17
CA ARG A 165 7.93 -6.59 18.48
C ARG A 165 6.47 -6.90 18.22
N ASP A 166 5.59 -6.55 19.15
CA ASP A 166 4.14 -6.74 19.03
C ASP A 166 3.54 -5.83 17.97
N SER A 167 4.12 -4.63 17.76
CA SER A 167 3.74 -3.74 16.67
C SER A 167 4.15 -4.25 15.28
N ILE A 168 5.10 -5.19 15.17
CA ILE A 168 5.57 -5.73 13.88
C ILE A 168 4.79 -7.00 13.53
N ALA A 169 3.87 -6.93 12.57
CA ALA A 169 3.15 -8.10 12.03
C ALA A 169 3.80 -8.66 10.76
N ILE A 170 4.36 -7.79 9.92
CA ILE A 170 5.02 -8.15 8.67
C ILE A 170 6.35 -7.41 8.60
N MET A 171 7.41 -8.10 8.21
CA MET A 171 8.68 -7.48 7.86
C MET A 171 9.25 -8.17 6.62
N GLY A 172 9.76 -7.37 5.69
CA GLY A 172 10.39 -7.87 4.47
C GLY A 172 11.62 -7.05 4.11
N GLY A 173 12.80 -7.65 4.21
CA GLY A 173 13.95 -7.31 3.37
C GLY A 173 13.94 -8.32 2.24
N TYR A 174 13.74 -7.85 1.02
CA TYR A 174 13.71 -8.71 -0.15
C TYR A 174 14.92 -8.42 -1.01
N ALA A 175 15.47 -9.46 -1.62
CA ALA A 175 16.57 -9.31 -2.55
C ALA A 175 16.42 -10.21 -3.78
N ARG A 176 17.01 -9.74 -4.88
CA ARG A 176 16.99 -10.31 -6.23
C ARG A 176 15.60 -10.61 -6.80
N ARG A 177 14.75 -9.58 -6.92
CA ARG A 177 13.42 -9.70 -7.55
C ARG A 177 13.08 -8.50 -8.43
N THR A 178 12.34 -8.71 -9.51
CA THR A 178 11.59 -7.63 -10.19
C THR A 178 10.12 -7.72 -9.78
N THR A 179 9.35 -6.62 -9.90
CA THR A 179 7.90 -6.71 -9.70
C THR A 179 7.27 -7.58 -10.80
N SER A 180 6.00 -7.96 -10.63
CA SER A 180 5.20 -8.66 -11.64
C SER A 180 5.07 -7.92 -12.99
N THR A 181 5.52 -6.67 -13.06
CA THR A 181 5.52 -5.84 -14.26
C THR A 181 6.92 -5.55 -14.78
N GLY A 182 7.97 -6.19 -14.21
CA GLY A 182 9.36 -5.87 -14.49
C GLY A 182 9.79 -4.50 -13.96
N ALA A 183 8.99 -3.86 -13.10
CA ALA A 183 9.37 -2.59 -12.49
C ALA A 183 10.45 -2.83 -11.42
N PHE A 184 11.34 -1.87 -11.32
CA PHE A 184 12.35 -1.83 -10.28
C PHE A 184 11.75 -1.31 -8.97
N SER A 185 12.30 -1.82 -7.88
CA SER A 185 12.10 -1.35 -6.52
C SER A 185 13.43 -1.49 -5.79
N ASN A 186 13.75 -0.64 -4.83
CA ASN A 186 14.98 -0.77 -4.03
C ASN A 186 14.98 -2.07 -3.19
N HIS A 187 13.80 -2.63 -2.93
CA HIS A 187 13.61 -4.02 -2.46
C HIS A 187 14.02 -5.11 -3.44
N SER A 188 14.43 -4.75 -4.65
CA SER A 188 15.06 -5.71 -5.53
C SER A 188 16.49 -5.95 -5.09
N THR A 189 17.20 -4.93 -4.59
CA THR A 189 18.64 -5.01 -4.35
C THR A 189 19.01 -5.41 -2.92
N GLY A 190 18.01 -5.57 -2.03
CA GLY A 190 18.23 -5.81 -0.61
C GLY A 190 18.66 -4.56 0.17
N CYS A 191 18.53 -3.36 -0.40
CA CYS A 191 18.88 -2.07 0.23
C CYS A 191 17.76 -1.46 1.08
N ALA A 192 16.61 -2.12 1.17
CA ALA A 192 15.44 -1.61 1.87
C ALA A 192 14.76 -2.69 2.72
N ILE A 193 14.03 -2.25 3.75
CA ILE A 193 13.20 -3.04 4.63
C ILE A 193 11.80 -2.42 4.68
N ASP A 194 10.78 -3.24 4.45
CA ASP A 194 9.38 -2.86 4.62
C ASP A 194 8.85 -3.47 5.92
N LEU A 195 8.07 -2.69 6.66
CA LEU A 195 7.28 -3.16 7.80
C LEU A 195 5.79 -3.13 7.46
N ASN A 196 4.96 -3.98 8.06
CA ASN A 196 3.49 -3.88 8.07
C ASN A 196 2.81 -3.43 6.76
N TYR A 197 3.34 -3.89 5.61
CA TYR A 197 2.80 -3.57 4.30
C TYR A 197 1.78 -4.63 3.91
N HIS A 198 0.72 -4.18 3.25
CA HIS A 198 -0.29 -5.04 2.68
C HIS A 198 0.32 -5.85 1.53
N LEU A 199 0.27 -7.18 1.61
CA LEU A 199 0.90 -8.07 0.62
C LEU A 199 0.39 -7.84 -0.82
N ASP A 200 -0.90 -7.52 -0.97
CA ASP A 200 -1.50 -7.31 -2.30
C ASP A 200 -1.29 -5.90 -2.87
N THR A 201 -1.48 -4.85 -2.05
CA THR A 201 -1.42 -3.45 -2.53
C THR A 201 -0.03 -2.82 -2.34
N ARG A 202 0.82 -3.40 -1.50
CA ARG A 202 2.12 -2.86 -1.07
C ARG A 202 2.02 -1.49 -0.40
N GLN A 203 0.85 -1.16 0.12
CA GLN A 203 0.58 0.04 0.91
C GLN A 203 0.45 -0.34 2.39
N ASN A 204 0.18 0.62 3.26
CA ASN A 204 -0.30 0.32 4.59
C ASN A 204 -1.57 -0.58 4.54
N HIS A 205 -1.69 -1.50 5.48
CA HIS A 205 -2.89 -2.32 5.69
C HIS A 205 -4.20 -1.54 5.77
N HIS A 206 -4.22 -0.28 6.18
CA HIS A 206 -5.48 0.46 6.27
C HIS A 206 -5.92 1.12 4.96
N PHE A 207 -5.05 1.22 3.94
CA PHE A 207 -5.38 1.86 2.68
C PHE A 207 -5.82 0.89 1.58
N HIS A 208 -6.71 1.39 0.72
CA HIS A 208 -6.94 0.83 -0.61
C HIS A 208 -6.20 1.63 -1.67
N LYS A 209 -5.86 0.95 -2.78
CA LYS A 209 -4.97 1.44 -3.84
C LYS A 209 -5.26 2.87 -4.36
N ASN A 210 -6.51 3.34 -4.29
CA ASN A 210 -6.93 4.62 -4.87
C ASN A 210 -7.43 5.67 -3.85
N ALA A 211 -7.53 5.34 -2.56
CA ALA A 211 -8.11 6.23 -1.55
C ALA A 211 -7.05 7.07 -0.80
N GLU A 212 -5.78 6.72 -0.99
CA GLU A 212 -4.70 7.13 -0.12
C GLU A 212 -4.42 8.65 -0.13
N LEU A 213 -4.24 9.23 -1.31
CA LEU A 213 -3.99 10.68 -1.46
C LEU A 213 -5.17 11.54 -0.97
N PRO A 214 -6.42 11.29 -1.42
CA PRO A 214 -7.59 12.00 -0.91
C PRO A 214 -7.78 11.87 0.60
N HIS A 215 -7.43 10.71 1.18
CA HIS A 215 -7.52 10.50 2.63
C HIS A 215 -6.45 11.31 3.38
N LEU A 216 -5.22 11.42 2.87
CA LEU A 216 -4.21 12.28 3.51
C LEU A 216 -4.62 13.76 3.54
N ASP A 217 -5.30 14.25 2.50
CA ASP A 217 -5.84 15.61 2.52
C ASP A 217 -6.94 15.77 3.58
N PHE A 218 -7.62 14.69 3.95
CA PHE A 218 -8.62 14.67 5.01
C PHE A 218 -7.95 14.58 6.39
N VAL A 219 -6.87 13.80 6.49
CA VAL A 219 -6.03 13.79 7.69
C VAL A 219 -5.52 15.18 8.01
N GLU A 220 -4.96 15.89 7.02
CA GLU A 220 -4.47 17.25 7.21
C GLU A 220 -5.58 18.22 7.66
N GLU A 221 -6.80 18.07 7.14
CA GLU A 221 -7.98 18.84 7.58
C GLU A 221 -8.32 18.59 9.07
N VAL A 222 -8.38 17.33 9.48
CA VAL A 222 -8.69 16.94 10.86
C VAL A 222 -7.58 17.36 11.81
N VAL A 223 -6.31 17.13 11.46
CA VAL A 223 -5.16 17.54 12.28
C VAL A 223 -5.15 19.05 12.50
N ARG A 224 -5.49 19.84 11.47
CA ARG A 224 -5.60 21.31 11.60
C ARG A 224 -6.77 21.82 12.43
N SER A 225 -7.73 20.96 12.77
CA SER A 225 -8.76 21.31 13.75
C SER A 225 -8.18 21.40 15.17
N ASP A 226 -6.97 20.89 15.39
CA ASP A 226 -6.17 21.20 16.56
C ASP A 226 -5.49 22.58 16.41
N PRO A 227 -5.71 23.53 17.33
CA PRO A 227 -5.04 24.82 17.29
C PRO A 227 -3.50 24.73 17.28
N GLU A 228 -2.92 23.72 17.94
CA GLU A 228 -1.45 23.53 17.98
C GLU A 228 -0.91 23.10 16.61
N HIS A 229 -1.76 22.48 15.77
CA HIS A 229 -1.41 21.95 14.46
C HIS A 229 -2.10 22.70 13.30
N ALA A 230 -2.62 23.91 13.53
CA ALA A 230 -3.36 24.68 12.53
C ALA A 230 -2.59 24.92 11.21
N THR A 231 -1.26 24.94 11.25
CA THR A 231 -0.38 25.09 10.06
C THR A 231 0.23 23.77 9.57
N PHE A 232 -0.13 22.63 10.16
CA PHE A 232 0.45 21.32 9.86
C PHE A 232 0.36 20.98 8.38
N ARG A 233 1.44 20.46 7.78
CA ARG A 233 1.48 19.96 6.40
C ARG A 233 2.11 18.57 6.42
N ILE A 234 1.41 17.57 5.90
CA ILE A 234 1.81 16.16 6.01
C ILE A 234 3.13 15.81 5.29
N TYR A 235 3.65 16.72 4.45
CA TYR A 235 4.81 16.50 3.57
C TYR A 235 6.09 17.27 3.95
N ARG A 236 6.15 17.92 5.12
CA ARG A 236 7.28 18.83 5.44
C ARG A 236 8.59 18.09 5.75
N ASP A 237 8.56 17.02 6.56
CA ASP A 237 9.76 16.36 7.10
C ASP A 237 9.54 14.83 7.24
N LYS A 238 9.89 14.08 6.18
CA LYS A 238 9.54 12.66 5.97
C LYS A 238 9.74 11.80 7.23
N GLY A 239 8.68 11.14 7.69
CA GLY A 239 8.67 10.14 8.77
C GLY A 239 7.96 10.66 9.98
N GLN A 240 8.65 11.54 10.70
CA GLN A 240 8.22 11.99 12.00
C GLN A 240 6.92 12.79 11.94
N ALA A 241 6.77 13.68 10.95
CA ALA A 241 5.55 14.48 10.79
C ALA A 241 4.33 13.61 10.48
N GLN A 242 4.49 12.47 9.80
CA GLN A 242 3.37 11.57 9.56
C GLN A 242 3.02 10.72 10.78
N LEU A 243 4.00 10.36 11.60
CA LEU A 243 3.73 9.72 12.89
C LEU A 243 2.99 10.68 13.81
N GLU A 244 3.43 11.93 13.87
CA GLU A 244 2.75 13.00 14.61
C GLU A 244 1.32 13.21 14.10
N ALA A 245 1.12 13.34 12.78
CA ALA A 245 -0.22 13.40 12.21
C ALA A 245 -1.06 12.17 12.53
N SER A 246 -0.49 10.97 12.54
CA SER A 246 -1.22 9.75 12.91
C SER A 246 -1.77 9.85 14.32
N LYS A 247 -0.98 10.37 15.26
CA LYS A 247 -1.40 10.52 16.67
C LYS A 247 -2.49 11.58 16.80
N VAL A 248 -2.21 12.79 16.31
CA VAL A 248 -3.15 13.91 16.38
C VAL A 248 -4.45 13.55 15.67
N PHE A 249 -4.39 12.89 14.52
CA PHE A 249 -5.58 12.43 13.82
C PHE A 249 -6.40 11.43 14.65
N ASN A 250 -5.76 10.40 15.21
CA ASN A 250 -6.46 9.38 15.99
C ASN A 250 -7.13 9.98 17.23
N GLU A 251 -6.49 10.96 17.86
CA GLU A 251 -7.03 11.69 19.01
C GLU A 251 -8.17 12.65 18.59
N ARG A 252 -7.98 13.42 17.51
CA ARG A 252 -8.91 14.50 17.12
C ARG A 252 -10.08 14.03 16.27
N PHE A 253 -9.96 12.96 15.49
CA PHE A 253 -11.00 12.52 14.56
C PHE A 253 -12.37 12.28 15.24
N PRO A 254 -12.46 11.59 16.39
CA PRO A 254 -13.73 11.40 17.07
C PRO A 254 -14.40 12.73 17.47
N PHE A 255 -13.63 13.68 18.01
CA PHE A 255 -14.13 14.99 18.40
C PHE A 255 -14.49 15.85 17.18
N TYR A 256 -13.69 15.80 16.12
CA TYR A 256 -13.98 16.47 14.86
C TYR A 256 -15.35 16.08 14.30
N VAL A 257 -15.69 14.78 14.34
CA VAL A 257 -17.02 14.31 13.91
C VAL A 257 -18.10 14.74 14.90
N ALA A 258 -17.86 14.64 16.21
CA ALA A 258 -18.82 15.06 17.23
C ALA A 258 -19.17 16.56 17.10
N ASP A 259 -18.19 17.42 16.86
CA ASP A 259 -18.36 18.85 16.62
C ASP A 259 -19.20 19.11 15.37
N LEU A 260 -18.94 18.38 14.27
CA LEU A 260 -19.76 18.47 13.06
C LEU A 260 -21.19 17.98 13.29
N LEU A 261 -21.42 17.07 14.21
CA LEU A 261 -22.75 16.61 14.58
C LEU A 261 -23.43 17.50 15.61
N GLU A 262 -22.74 18.51 16.15
CA GLU A 262 -23.20 19.33 17.27
C GLU A 262 -23.65 18.47 18.46
N LEU A 263 -22.98 17.33 18.67
CA LEU A 263 -23.29 16.46 19.80
C LEU A 263 -22.83 17.13 21.08
N ASP A 264 -23.71 17.15 22.07
CA ASP A 264 -23.31 17.41 23.43
C ASP A 264 -22.45 16.25 23.91
N THR A 265 -21.14 16.47 23.91
CA THR A 265 -20.13 15.52 24.39
C THR A 265 -19.88 15.67 25.88
N SER A 266 -20.65 16.51 26.58
CA SER A 266 -20.63 16.59 28.05
C SER A 266 -21.00 15.23 28.64
N PRO A 267 -20.26 14.73 29.65
CA PRO A 267 -20.73 13.57 30.40
C PRO A 267 -22.08 13.92 31.04
N ALA A 268 -23.05 13.01 30.94
CA ALA A 268 -24.28 13.10 31.72
C ALA A 268 -23.91 13.03 33.21
N PHE A 269 -23.88 14.18 33.88
CA PHE A 269 -23.93 14.21 35.34
C PHE A 269 -25.40 14.05 35.74
N ASP A 270 -25.67 13.04 36.56
CA ASP A 270 -26.99 12.88 37.20
C ASP A 270 -27.30 14.16 37.99
N ASP A 271 -28.47 14.74 37.71
CA ASP A 271 -28.98 15.98 38.28
C ASP A 271 -29.21 15.88 39.80
N ASP A 272 -28.37 16.53 40.61
CA ASP A 272 -28.79 17.08 41.92
C ASP A 272 -28.58 18.61 41.90
N PRO A 273 -29.64 19.41 41.65
CA PRO A 273 -29.55 20.85 41.42
C PRO A 273 -29.63 21.68 42.70
N SER A 274 -29.24 21.16 43.86
CA SER A 274 -29.41 21.89 45.13
C SER A 274 -28.45 23.07 45.38
N TRP A 275 -27.54 23.42 44.46
CA TRP A 275 -26.42 24.34 44.79
C TRP A 275 -25.94 25.37 43.75
N ALA A 276 -26.74 25.89 42.80
CA ALA A 276 -26.24 27.03 42.00
C ALA A 276 -27.30 27.92 41.34
N ASP A 277 -27.98 28.74 42.15
CA ASP A 277 -28.14 30.14 41.78
C ASP A 277 -26.74 30.76 41.72
N ILE A 278 -26.29 31.26 40.56
CA ILE A 278 -25.39 32.42 40.34
C ILE A 278 -24.88 32.37 38.89
N ALA A 279 -24.96 33.52 38.22
CA ALA A 279 -24.48 33.81 36.87
C ALA A 279 -23.17 33.08 36.50
N THR A 280 -23.22 32.27 35.45
CA THR A 280 -22.16 31.36 35.02
C THR A 280 -20.86 32.10 34.67
N PRO A 281 -19.77 31.93 35.44
CA PRO A 281 -18.49 32.57 35.12
C PRO A 281 -17.64 31.68 34.20
N HIS A 282 -16.74 32.30 33.43
CA HIS A 282 -15.88 31.70 32.39
C HIS A 282 -15.09 30.43 32.82
N TRP A 283 -14.88 30.20 34.13
CA TRP A 283 -14.25 28.98 34.66
C TRP A 283 -15.12 27.73 34.54
N TYR A 284 -16.45 27.86 34.37
CA TYR A 284 -17.37 26.75 34.15
C TYR A 284 -17.17 26.10 32.77
N LEU A 285 -16.88 26.92 31.74
CA LEU A 285 -16.54 26.44 30.39
C LEU A 285 -15.16 25.76 30.34
N GLN A 286 -14.20 26.19 31.16
CA GLN A 286 -12.89 25.53 31.27
C GLN A 286 -12.97 24.18 32.01
N GLN A 287 -13.88 24.04 32.97
CA GLN A 287 -14.12 22.74 33.64
C GLN A 287 -14.94 21.77 32.77
N LEU A 288 -15.86 22.26 31.93
CA LEU A 288 -16.52 21.46 30.88
C LEU A 288 -15.53 20.94 29.84
N HIS A 289 -14.55 21.76 29.44
CA HIS A 289 -13.47 21.34 28.55
C HIS A 289 -12.52 20.33 29.22
N ALA A 290 -12.32 20.44 30.55
CA ALA A 290 -11.54 19.46 31.32
C ALA A 290 -12.28 18.14 31.58
N ALA A 291 -13.62 18.11 31.56
CA ALA A 291 -14.41 16.89 31.68
C ALA A 291 -14.46 16.09 30.36
N LEU A 292 -14.35 16.78 29.22
CA LEU A 292 -14.16 16.20 27.89
C LEU A 292 -12.81 15.46 27.73
N ILE A 293 -11.79 15.88 28.49
CA ILE A 293 -10.46 15.23 28.56
C ILE A 293 -10.50 13.85 29.25
N ALA A 294 -11.61 13.48 29.91
CA ALA A 294 -11.74 12.21 30.62
C ALA A 294 -12.27 11.04 29.76
N MET A 295 -12.85 11.32 28.58
CA MET A 295 -13.18 10.29 27.59
C MET A 295 -12.05 10.19 26.57
N ASP A 296 -11.44 9.02 26.40
CA ASP A 296 -10.54 8.81 25.27
C ASP A 296 -11.31 8.83 23.93
N GLY A 297 -10.60 9.08 22.84
CA GLY A 297 -11.20 9.16 21.50
C GLY A 297 -11.97 7.89 21.10
N GLU A 298 -11.62 6.72 21.66
CA GLU A 298 -12.33 5.46 21.40
C GLU A 298 -13.75 5.49 21.97
N GLN A 299 -13.94 6.01 23.18
CA GLN A 299 -15.25 6.12 23.81
C GLN A 299 -16.19 7.08 23.07
N VAL A 300 -15.65 8.17 22.52
CA VAL A 300 -16.41 9.09 21.68
C VAL A 300 -16.77 8.40 20.36
N LEU A 301 -15.80 7.77 19.71
CA LEU A 301 -16.01 7.06 18.44
C LEU A 301 -17.06 5.96 18.54
N ALA A 302 -17.12 5.24 19.67
CA ALA A 302 -18.11 4.20 19.94
C ALA A 302 -19.56 4.71 19.97
N ARG A 303 -19.78 6.02 20.18
CA ARG A 303 -21.09 6.67 20.16
C ARG A 303 -21.46 7.23 18.79
N LEU A 304 -20.52 7.27 17.86
CA LEU A 304 -20.71 7.86 16.54
C LEU A 304 -21.12 6.80 15.52
N GLU A 305 -22.23 7.06 14.84
CA GLU A 305 -22.73 6.20 13.77
C GLU A 305 -22.70 6.90 12.41
N LEU A 306 -22.28 6.17 11.38
CA LEU A 306 -22.23 6.70 10.01
C LEU A 306 -23.61 7.18 9.52
N ALA A 307 -24.69 6.57 10.03
CA ALA A 307 -26.05 6.99 9.72
C ALA A 307 -26.35 8.42 10.18
N ASP A 308 -25.81 8.83 11.34
CA ASP A 308 -26.05 10.15 11.90
C ASP A 308 -25.22 11.21 11.17
N VAL A 309 -23.99 10.88 10.77
CA VAL A 309 -23.18 11.72 9.86
C VAL A 309 -23.90 11.98 8.54
N LYS A 310 -24.46 10.94 7.92
CA LYS A 310 -25.23 11.08 6.67
C LYS A 310 -26.48 11.94 6.85
N ARG A 311 -27.21 11.73 7.94
CA ARG A 311 -28.41 12.51 8.28
C ARG A 311 -28.07 13.99 8.46
N ALA A 312 -27.02 14.30 9.21
CA ALA A 312 -26.55 15.67 9.41
C ALA A 312 -26.12 16.33 8.09
N MET A 313 -25.46 15.58 7.20
CA MET A 313 -25.04 16.06 5.88
C MET A 313 -26.24 16.45 5.01
N GLU A 314 -27.30 15.66 5.03
CA GLU A 314 -28.54 15.91 4.29
C GLU A 314 -29.33 17.10 4.86
N GLN A 315 -29.31 17.28 6.18
CA GLN A 315 -30.11 18.28 6.88
C GLN A 315 -29.47 19.67 6.97
N THR A 316 -28.13 19.74 7.02
CA THR A 316 -27.44 21.04 7.14
C THR A 316 -27.63 21.90 5.89
N GLN A 317 -27.87 23.20 6.09
CA GLN A 317 -27.89 24.20 5.01
C GLN A 317 -26.53 24.88 4.81
N ASP A 318 -25.60 24.69 5.74
CA ASP A 318 -24.23 25.19 5.63
C ASP A 318 -23.43 24.34 4.62
N ALA A 319 -22.96 24.99 3.55
CA ALA A 319 -22.23 24.35 2.47
C ALA A 319 -20.84 23.82 2.90
N ASP A 320 -20.15 24.53 3.81
CA ASP A 320 -18.85 24.12 4.34
C ASP A 320 -19.01 22.91 5.26
N LYS A 321 -19.96 22.98 6.20
CA LYS A 321 -20.32 21.85 7.07
C LYS A 321 -20.72 20.62 6.25
N ARG A 322 -21.53 20.79 5.21
CA ARG A 322 -21.92 19.70 4.30
C ARG A 322 -20.71 19.09 3.60
N ALA A 323 -19.76 19.90 3.13
CA ALA A 323 -18.55 19.40 2.45
C ALA A 323 -17.68 18.58 3.41
N ARG A 324 -17.47 19.05 4.64
CA ARG A 324 -16.72 18.33 5.67
C ARG A 324 -17.38 17.00 6.05
N LEU A 325 -18.69 17.00 6.29
CA LEU A 325 -19.46 15.78 6.55
C LEU A 325 -19.37 14.79 5.38
N ALA A 326 -19.37 15.27 4.13
CA ALA A 326 -19.20 14.41 2.97
C ALA A 326 -17.84 13.69 2.96
N ARG A 327 -16.76 14.38 3.36
CA ARG A 327 -15.44 13.75 3.53
C ARG A 327 -15.42 12.74 4.67
N VAL A 328 -16.07 13.02 5.80
CA VAL A 328 -16.23 12.04 6.89
C VAL A 328 -16.94 10.78 6.38
N VAL A 329 -18.02 10.92 5.61
CA VAL A 329 -18.73 9.79 5.00
C VAL A 329 -17.82 9.00 4.04
N GLU A 330 -17.05 9.69 3.22
CA GLU A 330 -16.11 9.08 2.26
C GLU A 330 -15.02 8.26 2.96
N PHE A 331 -14.44 8.79 4.04
CA PHE A 331 -13.28 8.18 4.73
C PHE A 331 -13.63 7.46 6.04
N TRP A 332 -14.92 7.29 6.36
CA TRP A 332 -15.40 6.72 7.62
C TRP A 332 -14.73 5.38 7.95
N SER A 333 -14.80 4.41 7.03
CA SER A 333 -14.29 3.07 7.28
C SER A 333 -12.78 3.03 7.45
N TYR A 334 -12.03 3.88 6.75
CA TYR A 334 -10.58 3.94 6.86
C TYR A 334 -10.15 4.59 8.18
N SER A 335 -10.78 5.72 8.54
CA SER A 335 -10.47 6.47 9.76
C SER A 335 -10.82 5.67 11.01
N LYS A 336 -11.98 5.00 11.00
CA LYS A 336 -12.40 4.10 12.08
C LYS A 336 -11.44 2.90 12.21
N ALA A 337 -10.99 2.32 11.10
CA ALA A 337 -10.01 1.23 11.13
C ALA A 337 -8.62 1.64 11.65
N TRP A 338 -8.24 2.92 11.63
CA TRP A 338 -7.01 3.37 12.28
C TRP A 338 -7.10 3.42 13.79
N ILE A 339 -8.29 3.74 14.31
CA ILE A 339 -8.52 3.85 15.76
C ILE A 339 -8.79 2.45 16.34
N GLU A 340 -9.74 1.71 15.77
CA GLU A 340 -10.10 0.36 16.24
C GLU A 340 -9.07 -0.72 15.86
N GLY A 341 -8.21 -0.40 14.88
CA GLY A 341 -7.20 -1.29 14.36
C GLY A 341 -7.71 -2.30 13.33
N ARG A 342 -6.76 -2.97 12.67
CA ARG A 342 -6.99 -4.03 11.69
C ARG A 342 -6.26 -5.30 12.10
N ALA A 343 -7.01 -6.39 12.17
CA ALA A 343 -6.42 -7.71 12.37
C ALA A 343 -5.56 -8.11 11.15
N VAL A 344 -4.30 -8.45 11.41
CA VAL A 344 -3.34 -8.93 10.42
C VAL A 344 -2.70 -10.21 10.93
N ARG A 345 -2.69 -11.24 10.08
CA ARG A 345 -2.02 -12.50 10.39
C ARG A 345 -0.51 -12.34 10.25
N ASP A 346 0.20 -12.42 11.36
CA ASP A 346 1.62 -12.67 11.34
C ASP A 346 1.86 -14.12 10.88
N ARG A 347 2.37 -14.26 9.65
CA ARG A 347 2.61 -15.59 9.06
C ARG A 347 3.83 -16.30 9.65
N LEU A 348 4.78 -15.54 10.19
CA LEU A 348 6.00 -16.08 10.78
C LEU A 348 5.70 -16.63 12.16
N GLU A 349 5.09 -15.81 13.01
CA GLU A 349 4.74 -16.18 14.39
C GLU A 349 3.44 -16.98 14.47
N LYS A 350 2.67 -17.05 13.37
CA LYS A 350 1.38 -17.74 13.28
C LYS A 350 0.40 -17.24 14.36
N GLN A 351 0.34 -15.93 14.53
CA GLN A 351 -0.61 -15.27 15.42
C GLN A 351 -1.28 -14.09 14.74
N ASP A 352 -2.46 -13.73 15.22
CA ASP A 352 -3.17 -12.53 14.75
C ASP A 352 -2.69 -11.36 15.60
N LYS A 353 -2.34 -10.25 14.93
CA LYS A 353 -1.95 -9.00 15.56
C LYS A 353 -2.91 -7.90 15.12
N THR A 354 -3.15 -6.93 15.99
CA THR A 354 -3.97 -5.76 15.65
C THR A 354 -3.04 -4.60 15.34
N LEU A 355 -3.10 -4.14 14.09
CA LEU A 355 -2.39 -2.96 13.64
C LEU A 355 -3.26 -1.73 13.87
N VAL A 356 -2.77 -0.77 14.63
CA VAL A 356 -3.49 0.47 14.99
C VAL A 356 -2.72 1.65 14.42
N GLY A 357 -3.43 2.67 13.96
CA GLY A 357 -2.86 3.93 13.47
C GLY A 357 -2.59 3.99 11.97
N MET A 358 -2.47 5.23 11.48
CA MET A 358 -2.08 5.52 10.10
C MET A 358 -0.65 5.05 9.81
N ILE A 359 0.23 5.02 10.80
CA ILE A 359 1.52 4.34 10.73
C ILE A 359 1.55 3.26 11.83
N PRO A 360 1.25 2.00 11.49
CA PRO A 360 0.96 0.97 12.47
C PRO A 360 2.23 0.32 13.00
N ILE A 361 3.10 1.11 13.61
CA ILE A 361 4.26 0.66 14.37
C ILE A 361 4.36 1.44 15.67
N HIS A 362 5.08 0.86 16.63
CA HIS A 362 5.48 1.58 17.82
C HIS A 362 6.31 2.83 17.45
N GLU A 363 6.08 3.95 18.15
CA GLU A 363 6.75 5.22 17.87
C GLU A 363 8.28 5.14 17.94
N SER A 364 8.81 4.48 18.97
CA SER A 364 10.25 4.28 19.15
C SER A 364 10.86 3.46 18.02
N LEU A 365 10.08 2.63 17.31
CA LEU A 365 10.59 1.86 16.19
C LEU A 365 11.03 2.79 15.06
N LEU A 366 10.21 3.79 14.71
CA LEU A 366 10.59 4.78 13.71
C LEU A 366 11.88 5.49 14.11
N GLN A 367 11.98 5.94 15.36
CA GLN A 367 13.18 6.63 15.85
C GLN A 367 14.42 5.74 15.80
N ILE A 368 14.30 4.45 16.18
CA ILE A 368 15.39 3.47 16.09
C ILE A 368 15.91 3.33 14.65
N PHE A 369 15.02 3.28 13.66
CA PHE A 369 15.41 3.24 12.26
C PHE A 369 16.10 4.55 11.82
N LEU A 370 15.53 5.70 12.15
CA LEU A 370 16.11 7.00 11.78
C LEU A 370 17.49 7.21 12.43
N ASP A 371 17.63 6.87 13.72
CA ASP A 371 18.90 6.96 14.47
C ASP A 371 19.95 5.96 13.97
N ALA A 372 19.52 4.85 13.39
CA ALA A 372 20.42 3.92 12.71
C ALA A 372 20.90 4.43 11.33
N GLY A 373 20.27 5.49 10.81
CA GLY A 373 20.58 6.10 9.52
C GLY A 373 19.78 5.55 8.34
N TRP A 374 18.60 4.99 8.60
CA TRP A 374 17.65 4.65 7.53
C TRP A 374 16.90 5.89 7.08
N GLU A 375 16.64 5.99 5.77
CA GLU A 375 15.71 6.96 5.22
C GLU A 375 14.30 6.36 5.12
N TRP A 376 13.28 7.14 5.45
CA TRP A 376 11.90 6.67 5.47
C TRP A 376 11.07 7.16 4.27
N GLY A 377 10.26 6.26 3.72
CA GLY A 377 9.16 6.59 2.82
C GLY A 377 9.52 6.84 1.34
N GLY A 378 10.79 6.71 0.96
CA GLY A 378 11.22 6.77 -0.45
C GLY A 378 10.83 8.04 -1.21
N ASP A 379 10.52 7.89 -2.51
CA ASP A 379 10.08 8.96 -3.42
C ASP A 379 8.55 9.15 -3.41
N TRP A 380 8.10 10.09 -2.59
CA TRP A 380 6.71 10.47 -2.38
C TRP A 380 6.02 11.12 -3.60
N ASN A 381 6.73 11.34 -4.72
CA ASN A 381 6.13 11.96 -5.90
C ASN A 381 5.21 11.04 -6.70
N ARG A 382 5.27 9.70 -6.50
CA ARG A 382 4.50 8.74 -7.32
C ARG A 382 3.97 7.50 -6.60
N VAL A 383 4.71 6.93 -5.65
CA VAL A 383 4.30 5.73 -4.91
C VAL A 383 4.67 5.93 -3.45
N LYS A 384 3.67 5.82 -2.60
CA LYS A 384 3.80 6.07 -1.17
C LYS A 384 3.99 4.74 -0.46
N ASP A 385 5.14 4.60 0.18
CA ASP A 385 5.56 3.37 0.83
C ASP A 385 5.76 3.67 2.32
N TYR A 386 4.66 3.84 3.05
CA TYR A 386 4.62 4.34 4.46
C TYR A 386 5.51 3.57 5.42
N MET A 387 5.90 2.37 5.06
CA MET A 387 6.65 1.50 5.94
C MET A 387 7.97 1.07 5.32
N HIS A 388 8.46 1.84 4.34
CA HIS A 388 9.71 1.65 3.65
C HIS A 388 10.86 2.35 4.37
N PHE A 389 11.90 1.58 4.65
CA PHE A 389 13.17 2.07 5.20
C PHE A 389 14.28 1.71 4.24
N GLU A 390 15.05 2.70 3.79
CA GLU A 390 16.12 2.53 2.81
C GLU A 390 17.49 2.96 3.35
N ASP A 391 18.52 2.18 3.03
CA ASP A 391 19.92 2.60 3.15
C ASP A 391 20.39 3.18 1.82
N THR A 392 20.24 4.50 1.65
CA THR A 392 20.62 5.20 0.42
C THR A 392 22.12 5.16 0.15
N SER A 393 22.95 5.04 1.19
CA SER A 393 24.40 4.88 1.03
C SER A 393 24.74 3.50 0.46
N ALA A 394 24.07 2.44 0.93
CA ALA A 394 24.21 1.10 0.34
C ALA A 394 23.69 1.09 -1.11
N LEU A 395 22.56 1.76 -1.39
CA LEU A 395 22.03 1.89 -2.74
C LEU A 395 23.03 2.59 -3.68
N GLN A 396 23.70 3.65 -3.22
CA GLN A 396 24.77 4.30 -3.97
C GLN A 396 25.98 3.37 -4.16
N GLY A 397 26.34 2.57 -3.15
CA GLY A 397 27.47 1.65 -3.21
C GLY A 397 27.34 0.54 -4.26
N ILE A 398 26.11 0.14 -4.59
CA ILE A 398 25.83 -0.85 -5.65
C ILE A 398 25.71 -0.23 -7.05
N GLN A 399 25.75 1.09 -7.19
CA GLN A 399 25.77 1.72 -8.52
C GLN A 399 27.08 1.41 -9.23
N LYS A 400 27.02 1.33 -10.56
CA LYS A 400 28.19 1.32 -11.45
C LYS A 400 28.89 2.66 -11.23
N SER A 401 30.18 2.63 -10.89
CA SER A 401 30.97 3.84 -10.69
C SER A 401 30.79 4.73 -11.92
N ALA A 402 30.40 6.00 -11.75
CA ALA A 402 30.43 6.95 -12.85
C ALA A 402 31.83 6.89 -13.45
N GLY A 403 31.95 6.41 -14.69
CA GLY A 403 33.21 6.45 -15.39
C GLY A 403 33.72 7.88 -15.32
N HIS A 404 34.87 8.08 -14.70
CA HIS A 404 35.60 9.33 -14.77
C HIS A 404 35.80 9.66 -16.26
N GLN A 405 34.91 10.44 -16.84
CA GLN A 405 35.32 11.39 -17.84
C GLN A 405 35.77 12.62 -17.06
N SER A 406 37.06 12.61 -16.72
CA SER A 406 37.76 13.86 -16.40
C SER A 406 37.61 14.82 -17.59
N PRO A 407 37.56 16.14 -17.33
CA PRO A 407 37.33 17.16 -18.36
C PRO A 407 38.35 17.15 -19.50
#